data_AF-A0A3D5D542-F1
#
_entry.id   AF-A0A3D5D542-F1
#
_cell.length_a   1.000
_cell.length_b   1.000
_cell.length_c   1.000
_cell.angle_alpha   90.00
_cell.angle_beta   90.00
_cell.angle_gamma   90.00
#
_symmetry.space_group_name_H-M   'P 1'
#
loop_
_entity.id
_entity.type
_entity.pdbx_description
1 polymer ?
#
loop_
_entity_poly.entity_id
_entity_poly.type
_entity_poly.pdbx_seq_one_letter_code
_entity_poly.pdbx_strand_id
1 'polypeptide(L)'
;MLFLFLAAVPFVLPAQVDPLNPALHSVLNDHLRAVHLKFFPATPFVPTPPTQYRLELTDLNGDRRPEALVLMTGRGWGGIGGQTLFIFRGVPKGFLFISKMMGIRAPMPGSFCIANDRTKGWRDLCVRVSGGGAKAKFVRMRFDGARYPLNPSVQPAMVDWPTGEFVLINGDATRKALSNHGSYYTGLLGKATRLQIRLEHENGKVTGDYFYEKYGRWIPLEGTASAKTVQLNEKSGDKVTATLTLNHGPNGWTGQWRSADGRKQYPLVLALRSSSVHKQVKGEFAADTQTNYPVMNGPTGAAFNETIQTVFLSRFNEALAIRREAFAEFKEDLANNPNALGESIKRWSYNDSANLRYWSPDLVSVQAHNYEYTGGAHGMYHDFAVNLWRHGGQVHRLKLADLFVARGQWRQLLAEMLRRELVRRKASYVLDGTVKPGDLLQPSGFT
;
A
#
# COMPACT_ATOMS: atom_id res chain seq x y z
N MET A 1 -68.53 6.57 -26.70
CA MET A 1 -67.08 6.36 -26.94
C MET A 1 -66.33 7.06 -25.80
N LEU A 2 -66.05 6.31 -24.73
CA LEU A 2 -65.52 6.84 -23.46
C LEU A 2 -64.02 6.57 -23.41
N PHE A 3 -63.19 7.61 -23.52
CA PHE A 3 -61.73 7.47 -23.40
C PHE A 3 -61.35 7.40 -21.92
N LEU A 4 -60.96 6.21 -21.46
CA LEU A 4 -60.26 6.03 -20.19
C LEU A 4 -58.83 6.56 -20.31
N PHE A 5 -58.52 7.63 -19.60
CA PHE A 5 -57.15 8.01 -19.29
C PHE A 5 -56.58 7.01 -18.27
N LEU A 6 -55.76 6.07 -18.73
CA LEU A 6 -54.86 5.33 -17.86
C LEU A 6 -53.77 6.29 -17.36
N ALA A 7 -53.84 6.65 -16.09
CA ALA A 7 -52.74 7.31 -15.39
C ALA A 7 -51.53 6.36 -15.39
N ALA A 8 -50.46 6.76 -16.07
CA ALA A 8 -49.19 6.05 -16.02
C ALA A 8 -48.66 6.10 -14.58
N VAL A 9 -48.62 4.95 -13.92
CA VAL A 9 -47.90 4.77 -12.66
C VAL A 9 -46.41 5.05 -12.95
N PRO A 10 -45.75 6.00 -12.27
CA PRO A 10 -44.34 6.25 -12.51
C PRO A 10 -43.56 4.98 -12.15
N PHE A 11 -42.89 4.42 -13.16
CA PHE A 11 -42.02 3.27 -13.03
C PHE A 11 -40.81 3.69 -12.16
N VAL A 12 -40.85 3.41 -10.87
CA VAL A 12 -39.71 3.59 -9.97
C VAL A 12 -38.74 2.47 -10.30
N LEU A 13 -37.66 2.79 -11.03
CA LEU A 13 -36.54 1.88 -11.20
C LEU A 13 -36.05 1.45 -9.79
N PRO A 14 -35.96 0.15 -9.49
CA PRO A 14 -35.42 -0.29 -8.21
C PRO A 14 -33.98 0.23 -8.07
N ALA A 15 -33.63 0.67 -6.86
CA ALA A 15 -32.26 1.05 -6.55
C ALA A 15 -31.32 -0.10 -6.95
N GLN A 16 -30.26 0.23 -7.69
CA GLN A 16 -29.22 -0.75 -8.00
C GLN A 16 -28.62 -1.23 -6.67
N VAL A 17 -28.84 -2.50 -6.32
CA VAL A 17 -28.35 -3.07 -5.07
C VAL A 17 -26.82 -3.02 -5.05
N ASP A 18 -26.23 -2.57 -3.96
CA ASP A 18 -24.81 -2.77 -3.68
C ASP A 18 -24.60 -4.26 -3.35
N PRO A 19 -23.97 -5.07 -4.23
CA PRO A 19 -23.80 -6.49 -3.98
C PRO A 19 -22.84 -6.78 -2.82
N LEU A 20 -22.03 -5.80 -2.40
CA LEU A 20 -21.03 -5.97 -1.33
C LEU A 20 -21.60 -5.62 0.04
N ASN A 21 -22.51 -4.64 0.11
CA ASN A 21 -23.13 -4.20 1.37
C ASN A 21 -24.62 -3.90 1.21
N PRO A 22 -25.46 -4.88 0.84
CA PRO A 22 -26.87 -4.65 0.51
C PRO A 22 -27.68 -4.09 1.70
N ALA A 23 -27.38 -4.56 2.92
CA ALA A 23 -28.05 -4.08 4.13
C ALA A 23 -27.75 -2.60 4.42
N LEU A 24 -26.48 -2.18 4.29
CA LEU A 24 -26.10 -0.77 4.46
C LEU A 24 -26.68 0.10 3.35
N HIS A 25 -26.63 -0.38 2.09
CA HIS A 25 -27.17 0.34 0.95
C HIS A 25 -28.67 0.62 1.10
N SER A 26 -29.43 -0.36 1.61
CA SER A 26 -30.85 -0.19 1.95
C SER A 26 -31.01 0.87 3.04
N VAL A 27 -30.32 0.73 4.18
CA VAL A 27 -30.44 1.64 5.32
C VAL A 27 -30.06 3.08 4.94
N LEU A 28 -29.02 3.27 4.13
CA LEU A 28 -28.64 4.56 3.59
C LEU A 28 -29.79 5.16 2.78
N ASN A 29 -30.29 4.45 1.76
CA ASN A 29 -31.36 4.95 0.91
C ASN A 29 -32.67 5.17 1.66
N ASP A 30 -32.98 4.35 2.66
CA ASP A 30 -34.13 4.55 3.53
C ASP A 30 -33.99 5.82 4.37
N HIS A 31 -32.81 6.05 4.95
CA HIS A 31 -32.51 7.29 5.66
C HIS A 31 -32.64 8.51 4.73
N LEU A 32 -32.05 8.45 3.54
CA LEU A 32 -32.10 9.53 2.55
C LEU A 32 -33.53 9.81 2.08
N ARG A 33 -34.33 8.76 1.85
CA ARG A 33 -35.74 8.87 1.48
C ARG A 33 -36.55 9.53 2.60
N ALA A 34 -36.36 9.10 3.85
CA ALA A 34 -37.05 9.69 4.99
C ALA A 34 -36.73 11.18 5.16
N VAL A 35 -35.47 11.57 4.98
CA VAL A 35 -35.04 12.98 4.98
C VAL A 35 -35.66 13.73 3.79
N HIS A 36 -35.63 13.17 2.59
CA HIS A 36 -36.19 13.78 1.39
C HIS A 36 -37.69 14.06 1.54
N LEU A 37 -38.47 13.07 1.96
CA LEU A 37 -39.93 13.22 2.13
C LEU A 37 -40.28 14.27 3.20
N LYS A 38 -39.42 14.47 4.20
CA LYS A 38 -39.61 15.51 5.20
C LYS A 38 -39.49 16.94 4.64
N PHE A 39 -38.58 17.17 3.70
CA PHE A 39 -38.28 18.51 3.17
C PHE A 39 -38.89 18.78 1.79
N PHE A 40 -39.13 17.73 0.99
CA PHE A 40 -39.61 17.82 -0.38
C PHE A 40 -40.72 16.80 -0.66
N PRO A 41 -41.84 16.81 0.10
CA PRO A 41 -42.89 15.79 0.05
C PRO A 41 -43.56 15.67 -1.33
N ALA A 42 -43.56 16.75 -2.12
CA ALA A 42 -44.17 16.79 -3.45
C ALA A 42 -43.26 16.27 -4.57
N THR A 43 -41.99 15.92 -4.29
CA THR A 43 -41.04 15.45 -5.31
C THR A 43 -40.67 13.98 -5.07
N PRO A 44 -40.58 13.14 -6.11
CA PRO A 44 -40.14 11.76 -5.96
C PRO A 44 -38.70 11.68 -5.44
N PHE A 45 -38.46 10.80 -4.47
CA PHE A 45 -37.10 10.47 -4.04
C PHE A 45 -36.42 9.61 -5.11
N VAL A 46 -35.21 10.01 -5.50
CA VAL A 46 -34.35 9.21 -6.37
C VAL A 46 -33.30 8.50 -5.50
N PRO A 47 -33.29 7.16 -5.43
CA PRO A 47 -32.27 6.42 -4.69
C PRO A 47 -30.86 6.78 -5.15
N THR A 48 -29.95 6.92 -4.19
CA THR A 48 -28.53 7.10 -4.45
C THR A 48 -27.93 5.74 -4.86
N PRO A 49 -27.35 5.63 -6.07
CA PRO A 49 -26.72 4.38 -6.50
C PRO A 49 -25.38 4.16 -5.77
N PRO A 50 -24.88 2.90 -5.70
CA PRO A 50 -23.60 2.58 -5.06
C PRO A 50 -22.41 3.38 -5.60
N THR A 51 -22.49 3.86 -6.86
CA THR A 51 -21.46 4.68 -7.50
C THR A 51 -21.36 6.11 -6.95
N GLN A 52 -22.36 6.58 -6.19
CA GLN A 52 -22.46 7.96 -5.68
C GLN A 52 -22.16 8.11 -4.18
N TYR A 53 -21.71 7.06 -3.51
CA TYR A 53 -21.12 7.16 -2.18
C TYR A 53 -19.89 6.25 -2.08
N ARG A 54 -19.16 6.38 -0.97
CA ARG A 54 -17.97 5.62 -0.63
C ARG A 54 -18.03 5.19 0.82
N LEU A 55 -17.47 4.03 1.13
CA LEU A 55 -17.60 3.38 2.42
C LEU A 55 -16.23 3.08 3.03
N GLU A 56 -16.11 3.35 4.33
CA GLU A 56 -15.08 2.80 5.20
C GLU A 56 -15.78 2.08 6.38
N LEU A 57 -15.43 0.82 6.63
CA LEU A 57 -15.98 0.00 7.72
C LEU A 57 -14.93 -0.17 8.80
N THR A 58 -15.18 0.35 9.98
CA THR A 58 -14.21 0.37 11.07
C THR A 58 -14.93 0.28 12.41
N ASP A 59 -14.35 -0.42 13.37
CA ASP A 59 -14.86 -0.46 14.74
C ASP A 59 -14.50 0.84 15.46
N LEU A 60 -15.46 1.76 15.59
CA LEU A 60 -15.28 3.02 16.31
C LEU A 60 -15.60 2.86 17.78
N ASN A 61 -16.48 1.94 18.16
CA ASN A 61 -17.04 1.87 19.52
C ASN A 61 -16.45 0.74 20.40
N GLY A 62 -15.68 -0.18 19.81
CA GLY A 62 -15.03 -1.32 20.47
C GLY A 62 -15.88 -2.58 20.64
N ASP A 63 -17.09 -2.64 20.07
CA ASP A 63 -18.03 -3.76 20.20
C ASP A 63 -17.80 -4.90 19.18
N ARG A 64 -16.74 -4.78 18.37
CA ARG A 64 -16.37 -5.71 17.29
C ARG A 64 -17.39 -5.79 16.15
N ARG A 65 -18.30 -4.82 16.04
CA ARG A 65 -19.19 -4.63 14.89
C ARG A 65 -18.81 -3.32 14.23
N PRO A 66 -18.35 -3.32 12.97
CA PRO A 66 -17.87 -2.10 12.35
C PRO A 66 -18.99 -1.08 12.15
N GLU A 67 -18.68 0.17 12.47
CA GLU A 67 -19.42 1.34 11.99
C GLU A 67 -19.12 1.58 10.52
N ALA A 68 -20.09 2.16 9.81
CA ALA A 68 -19.96 2.60 8.43
C ALA A 68 -19.77 4.10 8.35
N LEU A 69 -18.62 4.55 7.85
CA LEU A 69 -18.36 5.91 7.41
C LEU A 69 -18.69 6.01 5.91
N VAL A 70 -19.77 6.70 5.57
CA VAL A 70 -20.35 6.78 4.21
C VAL A 70 -20.15 8.18 3.63
N LEU A 71 -19.10 8.40 2.84
CA LEU A 71 -18.85 9.67 2.17
C LEU A 71 -19.66 9.74 0.87
N MET A 72 -20.56 10.71 0.78
CA MET A 72 -21.33 10.96 -0.41
C MET A 72 -20.49 11.69 -1.45
N THR A 73 -20.54 11.24 -2.70
CA THR A 73 -19.75 11.78 -3.82
C THR A 73 -20.59 12.24 -5.00
N GLY A 74 -21.91 12.00 -4.97
CA GLY A 74 -22.85 12.50 -5.97
C GLY A 74 -22.95 14.03 -5.99
N ARG A 75 -23.31 14.61 -7.15
CA ARG A 75 -23.33 16.07 -7.38
C ARG A 75 -24.16 16.87 -6.37
N GLY A 76 -25.19 16.28 -5.77
CA GLY A 76 -26.06 16.94 -4.77
C GLY A 76 -25.56 16.90 -3.33
N TRP A 77 -24.45 16.21 -3.07
CA TRP A 77 -23.98 15.93 -1.71
C TRP A 77 -22.73 16.73 -1.29
N GLY A 78 -22.24 17.58 -2.18
CA GLY A 78 -21.06 18.42 -1.97
C GLY A 78 -21.24 19.84 -2.50
N GLY A 79 -20.40 20.75 -2.00
CA GLY A 79 -20.29 22.13 -2.46
C GLY A 79 -18.87 22.66 -2.25
N ILE A 80 -18.69 23.99 -2.30
CA ILE A 80 -17.38 24.64 -2.14
C ILE A 80 -16.72 24.30 -0.78
N GLY A 81 -17.54 23.96 0.23
CA GLY A 81 -17.08 23.55 1.56
C GLY A 81 -16.60 22.10 1.69
N GLY A 82 -16.86 21.23 0.72
CA GLY A 82 -16.57 19.80 0.79
C GLY A 82 -17.82 18.91 0.69
N GLN A 83 -17.64 17.61 0.93
CA GLN A 83 -18.65 16.56 0.83
C GLN A 83 -19.38 16.30 2.15
N THR A 84 -20.50 15.56 2.06
CA THR A 84 -21.25 15.05 3.22
C THR A 84 -20.80 13.64 3.59
N LEU A 85 -20.54 13.41 4.88
CA LEU A 85 -20.24 12.10 5.47
C LEU A 85 -21.38 11.68 6.40
N PHE A 86 -21.91 10.48 6.20
CA PHE A 86 -22.82 9.85 7.14
C PHE A 86 -22.09 8.77 7.94
N ILE A 87 -22.51 8.55 9.18
CA ILE A 87 -21.95 7.54 10.08
C ILE A 87 -23.10 6.67 10.57
N PHE A 88 -22.95 5.36 10.39
CA PHE A 88 -23.91 4.37 10.88
C PHE A 88 -23.24 3.39 11.84
N ARG A 89 -23.92 3.01 12.93
CA ARG A 89 -23.49 1.96 13.87
C ARG A 89 -23.81 0.60 13.31
N GLY A 90 -22.86 -0.33 13.41
CA GLY A 90 -23.14 -1.74 13.19
C GLY A 90 -24.06 -2.28 14.27
N VAL A 91 -25.09 -3.04 13.90
CA VAL A 91 -25.95 -3.77 14.85
C VAL A 91 -26.09 -5.23 14.39
N PRO A 92 -26.57 -6.15 15.24
CA PRO A 92 -26.70 -7.56 14.85
C PRO A 92 -27.46 -7.81 13.55
N LYS A 93 -28.41 -6.92 13.22
CA LYS A 93 -29.18 -6.97 11.97
C LYS A 93 -29.08 -5.63 11.24
N GLY A 94 -27.94 -5.36 10.60
CA GLY A 94 -27.74 -4.21 9.71
C GLY A 94 -27.09 -3.02 10.39
N PHE A 95 -27.60 -1.83 10.11
CA PHE A 95 -26.98 -0.56 10.49
C PHE A 95 -28.02 0.43 11.05
N LEU A 96 -27.59 1.28 11.98
CA LEU A 96 -28.40 2.39 12.50
C LEU A 96 -27.71 3.72 12.25
N PHE A 97 -28.43 4.72 11.77
CA PHE A 97 -27.87 6.06 11.59
C PHE A 97 -27.44 6.67 12.92
N ILE A 98 -26.24 7.25 12.97
CA ILE A 98 -25.66 7.88 14.17
C ILE A 98 -25.38 9.37 13.95
N SER A 99 -24.65 9.71 12.89
CA SER A 99 -24.17 11.08 12.72
C SER A 99 -24.07 11.47 11.26
N LYS A 100 -24.20 12.77 11.02
CA LYS A 100 -23.96 13.41 9.73
C LYS A 100 -22.92 14.50 9.96
N MET A 101 -21.95 14.58 9.07
CA MET A 101 -20.91 15.60 9.06
C MET A 101 -20.84 16.25 7.68
N MET A 102 -20.67 17.57 7.63
CA MET A 102 -20.65 18.35 6.39
C MET A 102 -19.34 19.11 6.27
N GLY A 103 -18.90 19.36 5.03
CA GLY A 103 -17.66 20.08 4.75
C GLY A 103 -16.41 19.19 4.81
N ILE A 104 -16.56 17.91 4.47
CA ILE A 104 -15.45 16.97 4.46
C ILE A 104 -14.67 17.12 3.16
N ARG A 105 -13.42 17.55 3.27
CA ARG A 105 -12.47 17.60 2.13
C ARG A 105 -11.83 16.23 1.92
N ALA A 106 -12.67 15.25 1.60
CA ALA A 106 -12.29 13.93 1.14
C ALA A 106 -12.84 13.71 -0.28
N PRO A 107 -12.23 12.87 -1.12
CA PRO A 107 -11.12 11.97 -0.81
C PRO A 107 -9.74 12.58 -1.09
N MET A 108 -9.08 13.12 -0.05
CA MET A 108 -7.72 13.64 -0.16
C MET A 108 -6.80 12.89 0.80
N PRO A 109 -5.65 12.36 0.36
CA PRO A 109 -4.70 11.69 1.26
C PRO A 109 -4.33 12.56 2.46
N GLY A 110 -4.33 11.94 3.65
CA GLY A 110 -4.05 12.63 4.90
C GLY A 110 -5.12 13.65 5.33
N SER A 111 -6.34 13.62 4.79
CA SER A 111 -7.40 14.57 5.19
C SER A 111 -8.32 14.07 6.30
N PHE A 112 -8.30 12.78 6.60
CA PHE A 112 -9.18 12.16 7.59
C PHE A 112 -8.41 11.08 8.35
N CYS A 113 -8.47 11.14 9.68
CA CYS A 113 -7.80 10.20 10.57
C CYS A 113 -8.80 9.70 11.62
N ILE A 114 -8.80 8.39 11.86
CA ILE A 114 -9.49 7.79 12.99
C ILE A 114 -8.46 7.74 14.13
N ALA A 115 -8.67 8.57 15.16
CA ALA A 115 -7.71 8.71 16.24
C ALA A 115 -7.60 7.42 17.07
N ASN A 116 -6.46 7.24 17.74
CA ASN A 116 -6.31 6.17 18.74
C ASN A 116 -7.15 6.44 19.99
N ASP A 117 -7.29 7.72 20.34
CA ASP A 117 -8.05 8.16 21.48
C ASP A 117 -9.56 7.98 21.30
N ARG A 118 -10.26 7.81 22.42
CA ARG A 118 -11.72 7.68 22.48
C ARG A 118 -12.35 8.75 23.35
N THR A 119 -13.49 9.28 22.92
CA THR A 119 -14.39 10.07 23.75
C THR A 119 -15.71 9.32 23.90
N LYS A 120 -16.17 9.13 25.14
CA LYS A 120 -17.43 8.42 25.45
C LYS A 120 -17.52 7.03 24.80
N GLY A 121 -16.41 6.30 24.79
CA GLY A 121 -16.31 4.94 24.25
C GLY A 121 -16.06 4.87 22.74
N TRP A 122 -16.21 5.96 22.00
CA TRP A 122 -16.04 6.01 20.55
C TRP A 122 -14.70 6.64 20.16
N ARG A 123 -14.02 6.08 19.16
CA ARG A 123 -12.78 6.66 18.60
C ARG A 123 -13.06 8.06 18.08
N ASP A 124 -12.21 9.02 18.41
CA ASP A 124 -12.34 10.37 17.87
C ASP A 124 -12.01 10.39 16.37
N LEU A 125 -12.59 11.33 15.64
CA LEU A 125 -12.27 11.53 14.22
C LEU A 125 -11.50 12.85 14.08
N CYS A 126 -10.39 12.82 13.36
CA CYS A 126 -9.57 13.99 13.09
C CYS A 126 -9.73 14.39 11.63
N VAL A 127 -10.19 15.61 11.38
CA VAL A 127 -10.52 16.09 10.04
C VAL A 127 -9.63 17.27 9.68
N ARG A 128 -9.02 17.22 8.50
CA ARG A 128 -8.28 18.34 7.95
C ARG A 128 -9.26 19.35 7.37
N VAL A 129 -9.24 20.57 7.89
CA VAL A 129 -10.02 21.71 7.40
C VAL A 129 -9.09 22.73 6.73
N SER A 130 -9.56 23.33 5.65
CA SER A 130 -8.87 24.39 4.91
C SER A 130 -9.90 25.21 4.11
N GLY A 131 -9.53 26.38 3.58
CA GLY A 131 -10.42 27.22 2.75
C GLY A 131 -10.56 28.66 3.22
N GLY A 132 -11.12 29.54 2.37
CA GLY A 132 -11.39 30.95 2.72
C GLY A 132 -10.15 31.81 3.00
N GLY A 133 -8.95 31.41 2.52
CA GLY A 133 -7.68 32.08 2.80
C GLY A 133 -6.99 31.64 4.10
N ALA A 134 -7.61 30.79 4.92
CA ALA A 134 -7.03 30.30 6.17
C ALA A 134 -6.05 29.13 5.96
N LYS A 135 -4.99 29.07 6.79
CA LYS A 135 -4.04 27.94 6.83
C LYS A 135 -4.78 26.63 7.17
N ALA A 136 -4.37 25.55 6.52
CA ALA A 136 -4.91 24.23 6.80
C ALA A 136 -4.60 23.82 8.25
N LYS A 137 -5.59 23.23 8.93
CA LYS A 137 -5.45 22.74 10.31
C LYS A 137 -6.19 21.42 10.47
N PHE A 138 -5.82 20.63 11.47
CA PHE A 138 -6.66 19.53 11.93
C PHE A 138 -7.58 20.01 13.04
N VAL A 139 -8.76 19.41 13.06
CA VAL A 139 -9.71 19.54 14.16
C VAL A 139 -10.13 18.17 14.64
N ARG A 140 -10.56 18.10 15.89
CA ARG A 140 -10.96 16.85 16.52
C ARG A 140 -12.48 16.80 16.71
N MET A 141 -13.08 15.80 16.12
CA MET A 141 -14.51 15.50 16.17
C MET A 141 -14.71 14.46 17.27
N ARG A 142 -15.06 14.93 18.47
CA ARG A 142 -15.29 14.06 19.64
C ARG A 142 -16.74 13.60 19.70
N PHE A 143 -16.95 12.34 19.99
CA PHE A 143 -18.31 11.81 20.16
C PHE A 143 -18.93 12.36 21.45
N ASP A 144 -20.13 12.94 21.36
CA ASP A 144 -20.80 13.58 22.51
C ASP A 144 -21.60 12.60 23.39
N GLY A 145 -21.66 11.32 23.01
CA GLY A 145 -22.49 10.28 23.62
C GLY A 145 -23.69 9.88 22.75
N ALA A 146 -24.03 10.69 21.75
CA ALA A 146 -25.07 10.40 20.76
C ALA A 146 -24.57 10.52 19.31
N ARG A 147 -23.70 11.49 19.01
CA ARG A 147 -23.22 11.79 17.65
C ARG A 147 -21.85 12.50 17.65
N TYR A 148 -21.21 12.51 16.48
CA TYR A 148 -20.11 13.44 16.20
C TYR A 148 -20.63 14.83 15.83
N PRO A 149 -19.82 15.91 15.99
CA PRO A 149 -20.21 17.26 15.60
C PRO A 149 -20.47 17.37 14.09
N LEU A 150 -21.44 18.20 13.72
CA LEU A 150 -21.91 18.34 12.33
C LEU A 150 -20.88 19.00 11.40
N ASN A 151 -20.11 19.96 11.90
CA ASN A 151 -19.24 20.80 11.07
C ASN A 151 -17.82 20.85 11.67
N PRO A 152 -16.81 20.31 10.97
CA PRO A 152 -15.41 20.41 11.39
C PRO A 152 -14.89 21.85 11.48
N SER A 153 -15.34 22.75 10.61
CA SER A 153 -14.76 24.11 10.50
C SER A 153 -14.95 24.97 11.75
N VAL A 154 -15.93 24.65 12.60
CA VAL A 154 -16.20 25.36 13.87
C VAL A 154 -15.53 24.70 15.07
N GLN A 155 -14.85 23.57 14.87
CA GLN A 155 -14.15 22.90 15.95
C GLN A 155 -12.80 23.60 16.26
N PRO A 156 -12.33 23.54 17.51
CA PRO A 156 -11.02 24.04 17.89
C PRO A 156 -9.90 23.38 17.07
N ALA A 157 -8.87 24.16 16.74
CA ALA A 157 -7.67 23.64 16.11
C ALA A 157 -6.97 22.66 17.05
N MET A 158 -6.50 21.54 16.51
CA MET A 158 -5.55 20.68 17.21
C MET A 158 -4.19 21.38 17.27
N VAL A 159 -3.52 21.26 18.42
CA VAL A 159 -2.15 21.73 18.62
C VAL A 159 -1.16 20.76 17.96
N ASP A 160 -1.40 19.46 18.18
CA ASP A 160 -0.56 18.39 17.65
C ASP A 160 -1.15 17.75 16.39
N TRP A 161 -0.28 17.03 15.66
CA TRP A 161 -0.72 16.20 14.55
C TRP A 161 -1.57 15.01 15.04
N PRO A 162 -2.62 14.60 14.31
CA PRO A 162 -3.41 13.44 14.70
C PRO A 162 -2.57 12.16 14.77
N THR A 163 -2.74 11.42 15.87
CA THR A 163 -2.20 10.06 16.04
C THR A 163 -3.33 9.06 15.82
N GLY A 164 -3.14 8.17 14.85
CA GLY A 164 -4.16 7.18 14.49
C GLY A 164 -4.04 6.73 13.05
N GLU A 165 -5.12 6.15 12.56
CA GLU A 165 -5.20 5.58 11.22
C GLU A 165 -5.75 6.62 10.25
N PHE A 166 -4.92 7.05 9.29
CA PHE A 166 -5.37 7.92 8.21
C PHE A 166 -6.13 7.10 7.17
N VAL A 167 -7.43 7.34 7.07
CA VAL A 167 -8.31 6.63 6.13
C VAL A 167 -8.66 7.51 4.95
N LEU A 168 -8.70 6.92 3.77
CA LEU A 168 -9.33 7.51 2.60
C LEU A 168 -10.76 7.01 2.56
N ILE A 169 -11.71 7.83 3.03
CA ILE A 169 -13.16 7.57 2.89
C ILE A 169 -13.59 7.78 1.42
N ASN A 170 -12.83 7.22 0.47
CA ASN A 170 -13.10 7.14 -0.96
C ASN A 170 -13.45 5.73 -1.40
N GLY A 171 -13.59 4.77 -0.49
CA GLY A 171 -14.17 3.45 -0.79
C GLY A 171 -13.81 2.89 -2.17
N ASP A 172 -12.52 2.63 -2.41
CA ASP A 172 -12.10 1.38 -3.06
C ASP A 172 -10.68 0.98 -2.59
N ALA A 173 -10.56 0.93 -1.26
CA ALA A 173 -9.51 0.20 -0.55
C ALA A 173 -9.97 -1.22 -0.15
N THR A 174 -11.18 -1.67 -0.53
CA THR A 174 -11.67 -3.03 -0.22
C THR A 174 -11.52 -4.04 -1.35
N ARG A 175 -11.00 -3.63 -2.51
CA ARG A 175 -10.01 -4.45 -3.21
C ARG A 175 -9.02 -3.50 -3.88
N LYS A 176 -7.93 -3.18 -3.18
CA LYS A 176 -6.82 -2.47 -3.81
C LYS A 176 -6.49 -3.21 -5.11
N ALA A 177 -6.47 -2.50 -6.22
CA ALA A 177 -5.92 -2.98 -7.49
C ALA A 177 -4.66 -3.82 -7.22
N LEU A 178 -3.75 -3.29 -6.41
CA LEU A 178 -2.56 -4.00 -5.96
C LEU A 178 -2.67 -4.29 -4.46
N SER A 179 -2.33 -5.49 -4.00
CA SER A 179 -2.10 -5.70 -2.56
C SER A 179 -1.12 -4.64 -2.03
N ASN A 180 -1.23 -4.26 -0.76
CA ASN A 180 -0.17 -3.46 -0.14
C ASN A 180 1.15 -4.21 -0.23
N HIS A 181 2.24 -3.45 -0.28
CA HIS A 181 3.60 -3.90 -0.50
C HIS A 181 3.87 -4.34 -1.95
N GLY A 182 4.89 -5.17 -2.12
CA GLY A 182 5.37 -5.61 -3.42
C GLY A 182 4.42 -6.54 -4.16
N SER A 183 4.38 -6.37 -5.47
CA SER A 183 3.75 -7.26 -6.42
C SER A 183 4.63 -7.37 -7.66
N TYR A 184 4.62 -8.54 -8.28
CA TYR A 184 5.44 -8.82 -9.46
C TYR A 184 4.63 -9.49 -10.55
N TYR A 185 4.83 -9.04 -11.78
CA TYR A 185 4.09 -9.55 -12.94
C TYR A 185 5.02 -9.84 -14.11
N THR A 186 4.62 -10.83 -14.89
CA THR A 186 5.06 -10.95 -16.29
C THR A 186 4.01 -10.29 -17.17
N GLY A 187 4.44 -9.66 -18.25
CA GLY A 187 3.55 -8.97 -19.17
C GLY A 187 3.83 -9.21 -20.64
N LEU A 188 2.80 -8.97 -21.45
CA LEU A 188 2.85 -8.91 -22.90
C LEU A 188 2.41 -7.52 -23.35
N LEU A 189 3.30 -6.82 -24.07
CA LEU A 189 3.05 -5.54 -24.70
C LEU A 189 2.89 -5.73 -26.21
N GLY A 190 1.76 -5.26 -26.75
CA GLY A 190 1.41 -5.51 -28.15
C GLY A 190 1.22 -7.00 -28.40
N LYS A 191 1.81 -7.51 -29.49
CA LYS A 191 1.63 -8.91 -29.92
C LYS A 191 2.69 -9.88 -29.39
N ALA A 192 3.92 -9.41 -29.13
CA ALA A 192 5.06 -10.31 -28.88
C ALA A 192 6.08 -9.77 -27.86
N THR A 193 6.03 -8.50 -27.49
CA THR A 193 7.05 -7.90 -26.64
C THR A 193 6.81 -8.31 -25.19
N ARG A 194 7.67 -9.17 -24.66
CA ARG A 194 7.60 -9.63 -23.26
C ARG A 194 8.30 -8.66 -22.32
N LEU A 195 7.72 -8.48 -21.15
CA LEU A 195 8.26 -7.63 -20.10
C LEU A 195 8.01 -8.25 -18.73
N GLN A 196 8.76 -7.79 -17.73
CA GLN A 196 8.46 -8.05 -16.33
C GLN A 196 8.40 -6.73 -15.58
N ILE A 197 7.52 -6.66 -14.59
CA ILE A 197 7.19 -5.43 -13.87
C ILE A 197 7.06 -5.73 -12.38
N ARG A 198 7.71 -4.89 -11.59
CA ARG A 198 7.63 -4.87 -10.14
C ARG A 198 6.93 -3.59 -9.72
N LEU A 199 5.94 -3.72 -8.86
CA LEU A 199 5.20 -2.59 -8.28
C LEU A 199 5.21 -2.71 -6.76
N GLU A 200 5.55 -1.62 -6.08
CA GLU A 200 5.37 -1.42 -4.65
C GLU A 200 4.16 -0.52 -4.45
N HIS A 201 3.19 -0.96 -3.67
CA HIS A 201 1.97 -0.20 -3.40
C HIS A 201 1.86 0.14 -1.91
N GLU A 202 1.78 1.44 -1.62
CA GLU A 202 1.54 1.94 -0.28
C GLU A 202 0.48 3.04 -0.34
N ASN A 203 -0.68 2.79 0.27
CA ASN A 203 -1.74 3.79 0.48
C ASN A 203 -2.16 4.54 -0.80
N GLY A 204 -2.30 3.81 -1.92
CA GLY A 204 -2.70 4.34 -3.22
C GLY A 204 -1.53 4.85 -4.07
N LYS A 205 -0.35 5.10 -3.48
CA LYS A 205 0.86 5.44 -4.22
C LYS A 205 1.50 4.15 -4.75
N VAL A 206 1.86 4.16 -6.02
CA VAL A 206 2.57 3.06 -6.67
C VAL A 206 3.91 3.54 -7.15
N THR A 207 4.97 2.84 -6.77
CA THR A 207 6.29 2.98 -7.38
C THR A 207 6.70 1.64 -7.95
N GLY A 208 7.72 1.63 -8.80
CA GLY A 208 8.23 0.38 -9.31
C GLY A 208 9.10 0.59 -10.52
N ASP A 209 9.27 -0.49 -11.25
CA ASP A 209 10.03 -0.52 -12.48
C ASP A 209 9.64 -1.73 -13.31
N TYR A 210 9.89 -1.62 -14.61
CA TYR A 210 9.72 -2.73 -15.53
C TYR A 210 10.90 -2.82 -16.48
N PHE A 211 11.08 -3.98 -17.11
CA PHE A 211 12.06 -4.13 -18.19
C PHE A 211 11.47 -5.01 -19.29
N TYR A 212 11.91 -4.77 -20.52
CA TYR A 212 11.67 -5.69 -21.63
C TYR A 212 12.63 -6.88 -21.50
N GLU A 213 12.12 -8.11 -21.55
CA GLU A 213 12.94 -9.32 -21.37
C GLU A 213 14.10 -9.38 -22.37
N LYS A 214 13.89 -8.86 -23.59
CA LYS A 214 14.93 -8.77 -24.63
C LYS A 214 16.13 -7.90 -24.24
N TYR A 215 15.93 -6.86 -23.42
CA TYR A 215 16.95 -5.84 -23.15
C TYR A 215 17.43 -5.86 -21.69
N GLY A 216 16.63 -6.33 -20.74
CA GLY A 216 17.03 -6.44 -19.32
C GLY A 216 17.25 -5.11 -18.60
N ARG A 217 16.94 -3.96 -19.22
CA ARG A 217 17.13 -2.63 -18.62
C ARG A 217 15.87 -2.17 -17.92
N TRP A 218 15.99 -1.92 -16.61
CA TRP A 218 14.92 -1.37 -15.78
C TRP A 218 14.57 0.06 -16.18
N ILE A 219 13.26 0.33 -16.24
CA ILE A 219 12.66 1.61 -16.54
C ILE A 219 11.74 1.97 -15.36
N PRO A 220 12.02 3.07 -14.64
CA PRO A 220 11.25 3.45 -13.46
C PRO A 220 9.79 3.80 -13.77
N LEU A 221 8.93 3.50 -12.80
CA LEU A 221 7.50 3.76 -12.81
C LEU A 221 7.08 4.50 -11.54
N GLU A 222 6.23 5.50 -11.69
CA GLU A 222 5.55 6.18 -10.59
C GLU A 222 4.07 6.33 -10.93
N GLY A 223 3.18 6.25 -9.94
CA GLY A 223 1.77 6.43 -10.22
C GLY A 223 0.87 6.12 -9.04
N THR A 224 -0.34 5.72 -9.36
CA THR A 224 -1.40 5.50 -8.38
C THR A 224 -2.21 4.26 -8.69
N ALA A 225 -2.67 3.59 -7.63
CA ALA A 225 -3.63 2.50 -7.68
C ALA A 225 -4.92 2.95 -6.97
N SER A 226 -6.05 2.73 -7.62
CA SER A 226 -7.37 3.01 -7.07
C SER A 226 -8.37 2.05 -7.68
N ALA A 227 -9.20 1.44 -6.84
CA ALA A 227 -10.20 0.49 -7.29
C ALA A 227 -9.59 -0.67 -8.09
N LYS A 228 -10.11 -0.93 -9.29
CA LYS A 228 -9.58 -1.90 -10.23
C LYS A 228 -8.53 -1.31 -11.15
N THR A 229 -8.10 -0.07 -10.97
CA THR A 229 -7.25 0.63 -11.94
C THR A 229 -5.90 0.99 -11.35
N VAL A 230 -4.85 0.86 -12.16
CA VAL A 230 -3.51 1.38 -11.88
C VAL A 230 -3.11 2.30 -13.03
N GLN A 231 -2.67 3.51 -12.71
CA GLN A 231 -2.09 4.45 -13.65
C GLN A 231 -0.63 4.64 -13.28
N LEU A 232 0.27 4.46 -14.24
CA LEU A 232 1.72 4.59 -14.06
C LEU A 232 2.29 5.49 -15.14
N ASN A 233 3.27 6.30 -14.74
CA ASN A 233 4.11 7.09 -15.61
C ASN A 233 5.47 6.40 -15.71
N GLU A 234 5.91 6.16 -16.93
CA GLU A 234 7.27 5.73 -17.25
C GLU A 234 8.23 6.92 -17.19
N LYS A 235 9.29 6.80 -16.41
CA LYS A 235 10.20 7.91 -16.09
C LYS A 235 11.60 7.70 -16.68
N SER A 236 12.16 8.77 -17.23
CA SER A 236 13.58 8.89 -17.57
C SER A 236 14.11 10.16 -16.92
N GLY A 237 14.70 10.02 -15.72
CA GLY A 237 14.87 11.15 -14.81
C GLY A 237 13.50 11.73 -14.46
N ASP A 238 13.36 13.05 -14.52
CA ASP A 238 12.10 13.72 -14.21
C ASP A 238 11.06 13.66 -15.34
N LYS A 239 11.48 13.29 -16.55
CA LYS A 239 10.62 13.29 -17.73
C LYS A 239 9.73 12.05 -17.78
N VAL A 240 8.43 12.28 -17.99
CA VAL A 240 7.49 11.22 -18.37
C VAL A 240 7.67 10.88 -19.86
N THR A 241 7.92 9.61 -20.15
CA THR A 241 8.22 9.10 -21.49
C THR A 241 7.09 8.24 -22.05
N ALA A 242 6.26 7.67 -21.17
CA ALA A 242 5.04 6.94 -21.51
C ALA A 242 4.10 6.86 -20.30
N THR A 243 2.85 6.45 -20.55
CA THR A 243 1.86 6.14 -19.52
C THR A 243 1.33 4.72 -19.69
N LEU A 244 1.12 4.02 -18.58
CA LEU A 244 0.49 2.71 -18.51
C LEU A 244 -0.82 2.85 -17.73
N THR A 245 -1.92 2.47 -18.34
CA THR A 245 -3.23 2.38 -17.69
C THR A 245 -3.66 0.93 -17.66
N LEU A 246 -3.80 0.37 -16.47
CA LEU A 246 -4.12 -1.03 -16.22
C LEU A 246 -5.45 -1.14 -15.48
N ASN A 247 -6.26 -2.12 -15.84
CA ASN A 247 -7.53 -2.45 -15.22
C ASN A 247 -7.57 -3.93 -14.82
N HIS A 248 -8.08 -4.23 -13.64
CA HIS A 248 -8.25 -5.58 -13.14
C HIS A 248 -9.57 -6.16 -13.63
N GLY A 249 -9.48 -7.17 -14.49
CA GLY A 249 -10.60 -7.97 -14.95
C GLY A 249 -10.65 -9.35 -14.27
N PRO A 250 -11.65 -10.17 -14.62
CA PRO A 250 -11.75 -11.55 -14.15
C PRO A 250 -10.57 -12.43 -14.59
N ASN A 251 -9.91 -12.08 -15.69
CA ASN A 251 -8.79 -12.83 -16.28
C ASN A 251 -7.41 -12.20 -15.98
N GLY A 252 -7.33 -11.30 -15.00
CA GLY A 252 -6.10 -10.59 -14.64
C GLY A 252 -6.05 -9.14 -15.12
N TRP A 253 -4.85 -8.59 -15.28
CA TRP A 253 -4.63 -7.18 -15.59
C TRP A 253 -4.56 -6.96 -17.09
N THR A 254 -5.38 -6.06 -17.61
CA THR A 254 -5.35 -5.63 -19.01
C THR A 254 -5.32 -4.12 -19.09
N GLY A 255 -4.77 -3.58 -20.15
CA GLY A 255 -4.52 -2.15 -20.20
C GLY A 255 -3.84 -1.70 -21.47
N GLN A 256 -3.22 -0.53 -21.37
CA GLN A 256 -2.62 0.16 -22.48
C GLN A 256 -1.34 0.86 -22.03
N TRP A 257 -0.30 0.73 -22.85
CA TRP A 257 0.86 1.61 -22.82
C TRP A 257 0.68 2.69 -23.91
N ARG A 258 1.03 3.94 -23.61
CA ARG A 258 0.97 5.07 -24.55
C ARG A 258 2.26 5.89 -24.45
N SER A 259 2.92 6.19 -25.56
CA SER A 259 4.06 7.10 -25.57
C SER A 259 3.63 8.51 -25.15
N ALA A 260 4.54 9.27 -24.54
CA ALA A 260 4.24 10.63 -24.08
C ALA A 260 3.82 11.57 -25.21
N ASP A 261 4.30 11.36 -26.43
CA ASP A 261 3.89 12.10 -27.64
C ASP A 261 2.55 11.63 -28.24
N GLY A 262 1.94 10.59 -27.67
CA GLY A 262 0.68 9.99 -28.11
C GLY A 262 0.76 9.18 -29.40
N ARG A 263 1.91 9.14 -30.09
CA ARG A 263 2.05 8.52 -31.42
C ARG A 263 2.04 6.99 -31.39
N LYS A 264 2.45 6.39 -30.27
CA LYS A 264 2.48 4.93 -30.08
C LYS A 264 1.55 4.52 -28.97
N GLN A 265 0.80 3.47 -29.23
CA GLN A 265 -0.15 2.88 -28.31
C GLN A 265 -0.14 1.37 -28.49
N TYR A 266 0.00 0.64 -27.39
CA TYR A 266 0.00 -0.82 -27.42
C TYR A 266 -0.88 -1.38 -26.30
N PRO A 267 -1.64 -2.46 -26.56
CA PRO A 267 -2.30 -3.19 -25.49
C PRO A 267 -1.26 -3.80 -24.56
N LEU A 268 -1.58 -3.87 -23.27
CA LEU A 268 -0.75 -4.42 -22.23
C LEU A 268 -1.57 -5.44 -21.43
N VAL A 269 -1.01 -6.64 -21.24
CA VAL A 269 -1.61 -7.68 -20.39
C VAL A 269 -0.58 -8.09 -19.36
N LEU A 270 -0.96 -8.14 -18.08
CA LEU A 270 -0.08 -8.60 -17.00
C LEU A 270 -0.68 -9.79 -16.26
N ALA A 271 0.18 -10.76 -15.95
CA ALA A 271 -0.11 -11.91 -15.12
C ALA A 271 0.65 -11.80 -13.80
N LEU A 272 -0.08 -11.80 -12.69
CA LEU A 272 0.49 -11.74 -11.35
C LEU A 272 1.30 -13.01 -11.07
N ARG A 273 2.57 -12.86 -10.71
CA ARG A 273 3.50 -13.94 -10.40
C ARG A 273 3.89 -14.00 -8.94
N SER A 274 3.87 -12.86 -8.26
CA SER A 274 4.16 -12.81 -6.84
C SER A 274 3.45 -11.66 -6.16
N SER A 275 3.08 -11.89 -4.91
CA SER A 275 2.62 -10.88 -3.95
C SER A 275 3.52 -10.93 -2.73
N SER A 276 3.74 -9.80 -2.06
CA SER A 276 4.54 -9.77 -0.85
C SER A 276 3.74 -10.20 0.39
N VAL A 277 4.45 -10.87 1.30
CA VAL A 277 4.02 -11.09 2.68
C VAL A 277 4.79 -10.13 3.56
N HIS A 278 4.07 -9.40 4.40
CA HIS A 278 4.63 -8.50 5.40
C HIS A 278 4.29 -9.00 6.80
N LYS A 279 5.27 -8.97 7.70
CA LYS A 279 5.11 -9.21 9.14
C LYS A 279 5.81 -8.11 9.92
N GLN A 280 5.21 -7.69 11.02
CA GLN A 280 5.74 -6.68 11.92
C GLN A 280 5.41 -7.03 13.37
N VAL A 281 6.38 -6.83 14.26
CA VAL A 281 6.22 -6.97 15.71
C VAL A 281 6.83 -5.75 16.38
N LYS A 282 5.95 -4.92 16.97
CA LYS A 282 6.34 -3.86 17.89
C LYS A 282 6.77 -4.48 19.22
N GLY A 283 7.84 -3.96 19.80
CA GLY A 283 8.41 -4.40 21.07
C GLY A 283 8.50 -3.28 22.10
N GLU A 284 9.13 -3.59 23.22
CA GLU A 284 9.42 -2.64 24.29
C GLU A 284 10.27 -1.45 23.76
N PHE A 285 10.20 -0.32 24.45
CA PHE A 285 10.96 0.90 24.12
C PHE A 285 10.79 1.38 22.65
N ALA A 286 9.59 1.16 22.10
CA ALA A 286 9.25 1.45 20.71
C ALA A 286 10.11 0.71 19.67
N ALA A 287 10.65 -0.46 20.04
CA ALA A 287 11.36 -1.32 19.11
C ALA A 287 10.41 -1.84 18.01
N ASP A 288 10.96 -2.11 16.83
CA ASP A 288 10.22 -2.54 15.66
C ASP A 288 11.00 -3.61 14.89
N THR A 289 10.40 -4.78 14.70
CA THR A 289 11.00 -5.85 13.90
C THR A 289 10.03 -6.18 12.78
N GLN A 290 10.48 -6.08 11.54
CA GLN A 290 9.67 -6.35 10.36
C GLN A 290 10.40 -7.18 9.31
N THR A 291 9.63 -7.93 8.53
CA THR A 291 10.08 -8.63 7.35
C THR A 291 9.05 -8.51 6.24
N ASN A 292 9.49 -8.28 5.00
CA ASN A 292 8.68 -8.22 3.81
C ASN A 292 9.34 -9.02 2.67
N TYR A 293 8.68 -10.07 2.18
CA TYR A 293 9.27 -10.95 1.17
C TYR A 293 8.25 -11.46 0.15
N PRO A 294 8.69 -11.80 -1.09
CA PRO A 294 7.80 -12.27 -2.14
C PRO A 294 7.32 -13.71 -1.87
N VAL A 295 6.04 -13.95 -2.14
CA VAL A 295 5.44 -15.28 -2.26
C VAL A 295 4.94 -15.45 -3.67
N MET A 296 5.34 -16.53 -4.32
CA MET A 296 4.97 -16.83 -5.70
C MET A 296 3.55 -17.37 -5.79
N ASN A 297 2.84 -16.90 -6.82
CA ASN A 297 1.47 -17.29 -7.12
C ASN A 297 1.43 -18.38 -8.20
N GLY A 298 0.44 -19.27 -8.08
CA GLY A 298 0.23 -20.37 -9.02
C GLY A 298 1.16 -21.57 -8.79
N PRO A 299 0.82 -22.73 -9.37
CA PRO A 299 1.48 -24.02 -9.09
C PRO A 299 2.94 -24.04 -9.52
N THR A 300 3.30 -23.34 -10.59
CA THR A 300 4.68 -23.30 -11.11
C THR A 300 5.62 -22.57 -10.14
N GLY A 301 5.18 -21.45 -9.59
CA GLY A 301 6.00 -20.64 -8.68
C GLY A 301 6.05 -21.18 -7.25
N ALA A 302 5.02 -21.93 -6.82
CA ALA A 302 4.89 -22.42 -5.45
C ALA A 302 6.09 -23.23 -4.96
N ALA A 303 6.81 -23.90 -5.87
CA ALA A 303 8.02 -24.66 -5.55
C ALA A 303 9.13 -23.81 -4.90
N PHE A 304 9.19 -22.49 -5.16
CA PHE A 304 10.20 -21.60 -4.59
C PHE A 304 9.83 -21.06 -3.20
N ASN A 305 8.54 -21.13 -2.82
CA ASN A 305 8.02 -20.41 -1.66
C ASN A 305 8.61 -20.90 -0.34
N GLU A 306 8.78 -22.21 -0.18
CA GLU A 306 9.33 -22.79 1.05
C GLU A 306 10.75 -22.30 1.33
N THR A 307 11.62 -22.28 0.31
CA THR A 307 13.00 -21.80 0.45
C THR A 307 13.04 -20.30 0.76
N ILE A 308 12.24 -19.49 0.04
CA ILE A 308 12.18 -18.04 0.29
C ILE A 308 11.68 -17.77 1.71
N GLN A 309 10.53 -18.35 2.07
CA GLN A 309 9.92 -18.16 3.38
C GLN A 309 10.86 -18.57 4.52
N THR A 310 11.56 -19.71 4.39
CA THR A 310 12.53 -20.17 5.38
C THR A 310 13.64 -19.14 5.61
N VAL A 311 14.20 -18.56 4.54
CA VAL A 311 15.25 -17.54 4.66
C VAL A 311 14.77 -16.32 5.45
N PHE A 312 13.63 -15.74 5.09
CA PHE A 312 13.15 -14.51 5.72
C PHE A 312 12.58 -14.74 7.12
N LEU A 313 11.83 -15.82 7.35
CA LEU A 313 11.25 -16.09 8.66
C LEU A 313 12.30 -16.54 9.68
N SER A 314 13.35 -17.27 9.27
CA SER A 314 14.46 -17.60 10.17
C SER A 314 15.13 -16.34 10.69
N ARG A 315 15.51 -15.43 9.78
CA ARG A 315 16.13 -14.14 10.11
C ARG A 315 15.25 -13.26 10.98
N PHE A 316 13.96 -13.18 10.66
CA PHE A 316 12.98 -12.44 11.45
C PHE A 316 12.85 -12.99 12.88
N ASN A 317 12.76 -14.31 13.04
CA ASN A 317 12.65 -14.94 14.36
C ASN A 317 13.94 -14.82 15.17
N GLU A 318 15.10 -14.93 14.51
CA GLU A 318 16.41 -14.73 15.12
C GLU A 318 16.55 -13.29 15.65
N ALA A 319 16.19 -12.28 14.86
CA ALA A 319 16.19 -10.88 15.30
C ALA A 319 15.26 -10.65 16.51
N LEU A 320 14.09 -11.30 16.54
CA LEU A 320 13.20 -11.25 17.69
C LEU A 320 13.80 -11.89 18.95
N ALA A 321 14.55 -12.99 18.79
CA ALA A 321 15.22 -13.69 19.88
C ALA A 321 16.37 -12.86 20.45
N ILE A 322 17.29 -12.39 19.59
CA ILE A 322 18.42 -11.51 19.97
C ILE A 322 17.92 -10.29 20.75
N ARG A 323 16.87 -9.64 20.26
CA ARG A 323 16.28 -8.49 20.96
C ARG A 323 15.75 -8.85 22.34
N ARG A 324 15.06 -9.99 22.46
CA ARG A 324 14.49 -10.44 23.73
C ARG A 324 15.59 -10.72 24.75
N GLU A 325 16.67 -11.35 24.32
CA GLU A 325 17.84 -11.63 25.16
C GLU A 325 18.50 -10.33 25.61
N ALA A 326 18.78 -9.41 24.69
CA ALA A 326 19.35 -8.10 25.02
C ALA A 326 18.50 -7.31 26.03
N PHE A 327 17.17 -7.27 25.85
CA PHE A 327 16.29 -6.56 26.79
C PHE A 327 16.18 -7.26 28.15
N ALA A 328 16.39 -8.58 28.21
CA ALA A 328 16.44 -9.30 29.48
C ALA A 328 17.68 -8.93 30.30
N GLU A 329 18.83 -8.72 29.64
CA GLU A 329 20.07 -8.28 30.30
C GLU A 329 19.93 -6.89 30.94
N PHE A 330 19.19 -5.99 30.30
CA PHE A 330 18.97 -4.62 30.79
C PHE A 330 17.99 -4.52 31.96
N LYS A 331 17.29 -5.61 32.31
CA LYS A 331 16.16 -5.57 33.24
C LYS A 331 16.57 -5.12 34.64
N GLU A 332 17.73 -5.55 35.12
CA GLU A 332 18.24 -5.18 36.45
C GLU A 332 18.68 -3.71 36.48
N ASP A 333 19.44 -3.27 35.48
CA ASP A 333 19.89 -1.88 35.36
C ASP A 333 18.70 -0.91 35.29
N LEU A 334 17.67 -1.25 34.52
CA LEU A 334 16.46 -0.43 34.37
C LEU A 334 15.57 -0.46 35.62
N ALA A 335 15.60 -1.54 36.40
CA ALA A 335 14.89 -1.60 37.69
C ALA A 335 15.55 -0.66 38.72
N ASN A 336 16.88 -0.57 38.72
CA ASN A 336 17.64 0.29 39.62
C ASN A 336 17.63 1.76 39.17
N ASN A 337 17.72 2.00 37.86
CA ASN A 337 17.67 3.32 37.26
C ASN A 337 16.93 3.25 35.91
N PRO A 338 15.67 3.71 35.85
CA PRO A 338 14.86 3.71 34.61
C PRO A 338 15.51 4.44 33.42
N ASN A 339 16.51 5.28 33.67
CA ASN A 339 17.24 6.05 32.66
C ASN A 339 18.66 5.52 32.39
N ALA A 340 19.08 4.37 32.94
CA ALA A 340 20.46 3.86 32.85
C ALA A 340 21.00 3.79 31.41
N LEU A 341 20.12 3.46 30.46
CA LEU A 341 20.47 3.27 29.05
C LEU A 341 19.99 4.42 28.14
N GLY A 342 19.24 5.38 28.69
CA GLY A 342 18.78 6.58 27.97
C GLY A 342 18.17 6.28 26.59
N GLU A 343 18.72 6.90 25.55
CA GLU A 343 18.26 6.73 24.16
C GLU A 343 18.84 5.48 23.46
N SER A 344 19.85 4.81 24.03
CA SER A 344 20.52 3.72 23.34
C SER A 344 19.64 2.48 23.17
N ILE A 345 18.68 2.26 24.09
CA ILE A 345 17.73 1.12 24.05
C ILE A 345 16.45 1.43 23.26
N LYS A 346 16.22 2.69 22.90
CA LYS A 346 14.95 3.10 22.29
C LYS A 346 14.96 2.93 20.78
N ARG A 347 13.79 2.60 20.23
CA ARG A 347 13.52 2.59 18.78
C ARG A 347 14.41 1.61 17.99
N TRP A 348 14.88 0.55 18.65
CA TRP A 348 15.63 -0.51 17.97
C TRP A 348 14.82 -1.04 16.79
N SER A 349 15.43 -1.12 15.63
CA SER A 349 14.75 -1.47 14.38
C SER A 349 15.48 -2.60 13.69
N TYR A 350 14.73 -3.57 13.19
CA TYR A 350 15.20 -4.58 12.25
C TYR A 350 14.19 -4.68 11.12
N ASN A 351 14.63 -4.46 9.88
CA ASN A 351 13.76 -4.40 8.73
C ASN A 351 14.36 -5.14 7.54
N ASP A 352 13.92 -6.37 7.33
CA ASP A 352 14.13 -7.05 6.06
C ASP A 352 13.04 -6.62 5.05
N SER A 353 13.47 -6.18 3.88
CA SER A 353 12.59 -5.91 2.74
C SER A 353 13.13 -6.57 1.49
N ALA A 354 12.27 -7.11 0.64
CA ALA A 354 12.73 -7.82 -0.54
C ALA A 354 11.87 -7.60 -1.78
N ASN A 355 12.55 -7.67 -2.91
CA ASN A 355 12.05 -7.37 -4.22
C ASN A 355 12.41 -8.52 -5.16
N LEU A 356 11.39 -9.07 -5.82
CA LEU A 356 11.63 -9.98 -6.93
C LEU A 356 12.25 -9.17 -8.09
N ARG A 357 13.41 -9.62 -8.56
CA ARG A 357 14.16 -9.03 -9.68
C ARG A 357 13.96 -9.79 -10.97
N TYR A 358 13.73 -11.08 -10.90
CA TYR A 358 13.45 -11.91 -12.07
C TYR A 358 12.54 -13.08 -11.72
N TRP A 359 11.63 -13.41 -12.63
CA TRP A 359 10.80 -14.59 -12.55
C TRP A 359 10.74 -15.35 -13.87
N SER A 360 10.76 -16.67 -13.77
CA SER A 360 10.42 -17.62 -14.82
C SER A 360 9.94 -18.92 -14.17
N PRO A 361 9.42 -19.89 -14.94
CA PRO A 361 9.01 -21.19 -14.39
C PRO A 361 10.10 -21.96 -13.62
N ASP A 362 11.36 -21.71 -13.96
CA ASP A 362 12.52 -22.45 -13.47
C ASP A 362 13.55 -21.56 -12.75
N LEU A 363 13.52 -20.24 -12.88
CA LEU A 363 14.48 -19.34 -12.23
C LEU A 363 13.79 -18.16 -11.53
N VAL A 364 14.16 -17.92 -10.28
CA VAL A 364 13.75 -16.79 -9.46
C VAL A 364 14.98 -16.07 -8.91
N SER A 365 14.98 -14.74 -8.97
CA SER A 365 16.01 -13.90 -8.34
C SER A 365 15.35 -12.87 -7.44
N VAL A 366 15.60 -12.95 -6.14
CA VAL A 366 15.12 -12.00 -5.13
C VAL A 366 16.30 -11.19 -4.63
N GLN A 367 16.19 -9.86 -4.68
CA GLN A 367 17.10 -8.95 -3.99
C GLN A 367 16.43 -8.46 -2.70
N ALA A 368 17.14 -8.61 -1.60
CA ALA A 368 16.72 -8.19 -0.28
C ALA A 368 17.66 -7.12 0.27
N HIS A 369 17.09 -6.28 1.12
CA HIS A 369 17.75 -5.21 1.83
C HIS A 369 17.36 -5.32 3.30
N ASN A 370 18.35 -5.26 4.18
CA ASN A 370 18.14 -5.16 5.61
C ASN A 370 18.55 -3.77 6.09
N TYR A 371 17.73 -3.19 6.96
CA TYR A 371 18.12 -2.06 7.80
C TYR A 371 18.02 -2.47 9.26
N GLU A 372 19.08 -2.20 10.02
CA GLU A 372 19.17 -2.47 11.44
C GLU A 372 19.59 -1.21 12.20
N TYR A 373 18.99 -0.98 13.36
CA TYR A 373 19.38 0.08 14.27
C TYR A 373 19.25 -0.42 15.71
N THR A 374 20.34 -0.39 16.46
CA THR A 374 20.42 -0.86 17.84
C THR A 374 20.95 0.24 18.77
N GLY A 375 20.65 1.50 18.43
CA GLY A 375 21.18 2.68 19.13
C GLY A 375 22.39 3.31 18.43
N GLY A 376 22.81 4.49 18.89
CA GLY A 376 23.95 5.23 18.34
C GLY A 376 23.56 6.26 17.27
N ALA A 377 24.56 6.73 16.51
CA ALA A 377 24.37 7.85 15.59
C ALA A 377 23.61 7.49 14.29
N HIS A 378 23.66 6.22 13.87
CA HIS A 378 23.02 5.75 12.64
C HIS A 378 22.74 4.25 12.70
N GLY A 379 21.83 3.77 11.84
CA GLY A 379 21.66 2.35 11.59
C GLY A 379 22.71 1.78 10.63
N MET A 380 22.69 0.47 10.47
CA MET A 380 23.46 -0.28 9.49
C MET A 380 22.49 -0.84 8.43
N TYR A 381 23.01 -1.07 7.23
CA TYR A 381 22.27 -1.73 6.19
C TYR A 381 23.17 -2.66 5.40
N HIS A 382 22.60 -3.73 4.87
CA HIS A 382 23.27 -4.65 3.97
C HIS A 382 22.27 -5.26 3.00
N ASP A 383 22.74 -5.61 1.81
CA ASP A 383 21.94 -6.30 0.82
C ASP A 383 22.26 -7.80 0.82
N PHE A 384 21.26 -8.62 0.53
CA PHE A 384 21.45 -10.04 0.28
C PHE A 384 20.54 -10.54 -0.83
N ALA A 385 20.87 -11.69 -1.42
CA ALA A 385 20.08 -12.25 -2.52
C ALA A 385 19.66 -13.70 -2.27
N VAL A 386 18.48 -14.04 -2.78
CA VAL A 386 17.96 -15.40 -2.85
C VAL A 386 17.71 -15.71 -4.32
N ASN A 387 18.68 -16.38 -4.95
CA ASN A 387 18.60 -16.85 -6.33
C ASN A 387 18.33 -18.35 -6.32
N LEU A 388 17.25 -18.77 -6.97
CA LEU A 388 16.75 -20.14 -6.94
C LEU A 388 16.54 -20.64 -8.36
N TRP A 389 17.08 -21.80 -8.66
CA TRP A 389 16.91 -22.50 -9.93
C TRP A 389 16.26 -23.86 -9.70
N ARG A 390 15.19 -24.12 -10.44
CA ARG A 390 14.48 -25.39 -10.43
C ARG A 390 14.96 -26.24 -11.60
N HIS A 391 15.63 -27.33 -11.29
CA HIS A 391 16.13 -28.29 -12.27
C HIS A 391 15.92 -29.71 -11.76
N GLY A 392 15.60 -30.66 -12.64
CA GLY A 392 15.34 -32.05 -12.23
C GLY A 392 14.20 -32.21 -11.21
N GLY A 393 13.25 -31.28 -11.18
CA GLY A 393 12.15 -31.25 -10.21
C GLY A 393 12.50 -30.67 -8.83
N GLN A 394 13.77 -30.39 -8.56
CA GLN A 394 14.25 -29.85 -7.28
C GLN A 394 14.61 -28.37 -7.40
N VAL A 395 14.54 -27.64 -6.28
CA VAL A 395 14.94 -26.23 -6.19
C VAL A 395 16.33 -26.15 -5.57
N HIS A 396 17.25 -25.49 -6.27
CA HIS A 396 18.63 -25.29 -5.88
C HIS A 396 18.90 -23.80 -5.67
N ARG A 397 19.65 -23.47 -4.61
CA ARG A 397 20.16 -22.11 -4.43
C ARG A 397 21.33 -21.88 -5.38
N LEU A 398 21.25 -20.86 -6.22
CA LEU A 398 22.33 -20.43 -7.09
C LEU A 398 23.25 -19.46 -6.36
N LYS A 399 24.54 -19.80 -6.32
CA LYS A 399 25.63 -18.91 -5.96
C LYS A 399 26.24 -18.32 -7.23
N LEU A 400 26.93 -17.20 -7.09
CA LEU A 400 27.62 -16.56 -8.23
C LEU A 400 28.57 -17.53 -8.95
N ALA A 401 29.30 -18.36 -8.19
CA ALA A 401 30.25 -19.33 -8.75
C ALA A 401 29.59 -20.41 -9.61
N ASP A 402 28.30 -20.72 -9.38
CA ASP A 402 27.58 -21.75 -10.14
C ASP A 402 27.28 -21.31 -11.58
N LEU A 403 27.41 -20.00 -11.87
CA LEU A 403 27.20 -19.42 -13.20
C LEU A 403 28.44 -19.51 -14.11
N PHE A 404 29.56 -19.99 -13.57
CA PHE A 404 30.84 -19.99 -14.28
C PHE A 404 31.54 -21.34 -14.20
N VAL A 405 32.38 -21.61 -15.20
CA VAL A 405 33.25 -22.79 -15.20
C VAL A 405 34.23 -22.70 -14.02
N ALA A 406 34.28 -23.74 -13.19
CA ALA A 406 35.01 -23.73 -11.91
C ALA A 406 36.50 -23.35 -12.02
N ARG A 407 37.17 -23.76 -13.11
CA ARG A 407 38.59 -23.45 -13.38
C ARG A 407 38.80 -22.21 -14.27
N GLY A 408 37.74 -21.46 -14.57
CA GLY A 408 37.81 -20.26 -15.40
C GLY A 408 38.33 -19.04 -14.63
N GLN A 409 38.85 -18.05 -15.36
CA GLN A 409 39.34 -16.77 -14.82
C GLN A 409 38.22 -15.76 -14.52
N TRP A 410 36.98 -16.22 -14.32
CA TRP A 410 35.79 -15.37 -14.21
C TRP A 410 35.87 -14.36 -13.06
N ARG A 411 36.53 -14.72 -11.95
CA ARG A 411 36.75 -13.80 -10.81
C ARG A 411 37.63 -12.62 -11.18
N GLN A 412 38.70 -12.86 -11.92
CA GLN A 412 39.62 -11.82 -12.39
C GLN A 412 38.90 -10.90 -13.38
N LEU A 413 38.23 -11.48 -14.38
CA LEU A 413 37.47 -10.72 -15.37
C LEU A 413 36.37 -9.87 -14.73
N LEU A 414 35.62 -10.43 -13.77
CA LEU A 414 34.59 -9.70 -13.04
C LEU A 414 35.19 -8.56 -12.20
N ALA A 415 36.28 -8.82 -11.46
CA ALA A 415 36.97 -7.81 -10.67
C ALA A 415 37.47 -6.64 -11.52
N GLU A 416 38.03 -6.93 -12.70
CA GLU A 416 38.49 -5.93 -13.66
C GLU A 416 37.33 -5.10 -14.24
N MET A 417 36.21 -5.75 -14.56
CA MET A 417 34.99 -5.06 -15.01
C MET A 417 34.45 -4.13 -13.92
N LEU A 418 34.38 -4.60 -12.67
CA LEU A 418 33.94 -3.80 -11.52
C LEU A 418 34.88 -2.60 -11.30
N ARG A 419 36.20 -2.84 -11.30
CA ARG A 419 37.19 -1.77 -11.13
C ARG A 419 37.05 -0.70 -12.22
N ARG A 420 36.95 -1.11 -13.49
CA ARG A 420 36.76 -0.18 -14.61
C ARG A 420 35.51 0.68 -14.43
N GLU A 421 34.40 0.08 -13.99
CA GLU A 421 33.17 0.80 -13.75
C GLU A 421 33.27 1.76 -12.56
N LEU A 422 33.91 1.35 -11.45
CA LEU A 422 34.12 2.20 -10.28
C LEU A 422 35.03 3.41 -10.59
N VAL A 423 36.10 3.19 -11.36
CA VAL A 423 36.96 4.26 -11.86
C VAL A 423 36.18 5.21 -12.77
N ARG A 424 35.39 4.67 -13.70
CA ARG A 424 34.54 5.47 -14.61
C ARG A 424 33.54 6.33 -13.84
N ARG A 425 33.01 5.83 -12.71
CA ARG A 425 32.11 6.55 -11.80
C ARG A 425 32.82 7.45 -10.79
N LYS A 426 34.16 7.51 -10.82
CA LYS A 426 34.99 8.31 -9.91
C LYS A 426 34.79 7.96 -8.43
N ALA A 427 34.64 6.68 -8.10
CA ALA A 427 34.57 6.23 -6.71
C ALA A 427 35.86 6.56 -5.95
N SER A 428 35.78 7.45 -4.96
CA SER A 428 36.96 8.01 -4.27
C SER A 428 37.88 6.94 -3.70
N TYR A 429 37.32 5.95 -3.00
CA TYR A 429 38.04 4.84 -2.38
C TYR A 429 38.77 3.91 -3.36
N VAL A 430 38.45 3.97 -4.66
CA VAL A 430 39.24 3.27 -5.70
C VAL A 430 40.34 4.17 -6.24
N LEU A 431 40.08 5.47 -6.35
CA LEU A 431 41.01 6.45 -6.89
C LEU A 431 42.14 6.78 -5.91
N ASP A 432 41.85 6.81 -4.61
CA ASP A 432 42.83 7.05 -3.54
C ASP A 432 43.62 5.78 -3.13
N GLY A 433 43.28 4.64 -3.71
CA GLY A 433 43.97 3.36 -3.49
C GLY A 433 43.52 2.59 -2.25
N THR A 434 42.48 3.05 -1.54
CA THR A 434 41.90 2.33 -0.39
C THR A 434 41.43 0.92 -0.77
N VAL A 435 40.80 0.77 -1.94
CA VAL A 435 40.40 -0.52 -2.54
C VAL A 435 41.39 -0.94 -3.63
N LYS A 436 42.12 -2.03 -3.36
CA LYS A 436 43.12 -2.61 -4.26
C LYS A 436 42.47 -3.61 -5.24
N PRO A 437 43.10 -3.90 -6.39
CA PRO A 437 42.57 -4.88 -7.35
C PRO A 437 42.31 -6.26 -6.73
N GLY A 438 43.16 -6.69 -5.80
CA GLY A 438 43.03 -7.99 -5.12
C GLY A 438 41.76 -8.09 -4.25
N ASP A 439 41.31 -6.98 -3.68
CA ASP A 439 40.12 -6.97 -2.81
C ASP A 439 38.86 -7.33 -3.62
N LEU A 440 38.82 -6.96 -4.89
CA LEU A 440 37.71 -7.23 -5.80
C LEU A 440 37.64 -8.70 -6.28
N LEU A 441 38.66 -9.52 -6.01
CA LEU A 441 38.68 -10.96 -6.35
C LEU A 441 37.80 -11.79 -5.41
N GLN A 442 37.41 -11.22 -4.26
CA GLN A 442 36.45 -11.78 -3.32
C GLN A 442 35.21 -10.87 -3.25
N PRO A 443 34.28 -10.98 -4.22
CA PRO A 443 33.10 -10.11 -4.26
C PRO A 443 32.20 -10.22 -3.03
N SER A 444 32.33 -11.30 -2.24
CA SER A 444 31.60 -11.49 -0.99
C SER A 444 31.91 -10.45 0.08
N GLY A 445 33.00 -9.68 -0.05
CA GLY A 445 33.32 -8.55 0.85
C GLY A 445 32.72 -7.21 0.43
N PHE A 446 32.02 -7.15 -0.71
CA PHE A 446 31.40 -5.95 -1.26
C PHE A 446 29.89 -6.18 -1.48
N THR A 447 29.15 -6.41 -0.42
CA THR A 447 27.68 -6.46 -0.42
C THR A 447 27.13 -5.73 0.79
#